data_AF-A0A3D4IJP4-F1
#
_entry.id   AF-A0A3D4IJP4-F1
#
_cell.length_a   1.000
_cell.length_b   1.000
_cell.length_c   1.000
_cell.angle_alpha   90.00
_cell.angle_beta   90.00
_cell.angle_gamma   90.00
#
_symmetry.space_group_name_H-M   'P 1'
#
loop_
_entity.id
_entity.type
_entity.pdbx_description
1 polymer ?
#
loop_
_entity_poly.entity_id
_entity_poly.type
_entity_poly.pdbx_seq_one_letter_code
_entity_poly.pdbx_strand_id
1 'polypeptide(L)' 'MARKYGRKAGRKVHAVMREYKQGKLRSGRSRKPVTSRTQAIAIGLSEARRVGAKVPPPKKRR' A
#
# COMPACT_ATOMS: atom_id res chain seq x y z
N MET A 1 23.39 -6.64 -3.04
CA MET A 1 22.60 -5.76 -2.15
C MET A 1 21.14 -6.24 -2.10
N ALA A 2 20.57 -6.50 -0.92
CA ALA A 2 19.18 -6.94 -0.80
C ALA A 2 18.20 -5.78 -1.01
N ARG A 3 17.12 -5.99 -1.77
CA ARG A 3 16.08 -4.95 -1.97
C ARG A 3 15.43 -4.57 -0.63
N LYS A 4 15.17 -3.27 -0.46
CA LYS A 4 14.49 -2.68 0.71
C LYS A 4 13.04 -3.17 0.85
N TYR A 5 12.38 -3.42 -0.28
CA TYR A 5 11.04 -4.00 -0.35
C TYR A 5 11.09 -5.38 -1.01
N GLY A 6 10.33 -6.34 -0.46
CA GLY A 6 10.20 -7.67 -1.03
C GLY A 6 9.31 -7.70 -2.28
N ARG A 7 9.45 -8.75 -3.12
CA ARG A 7 8.62 -8.95 -4.32
C ARG A 7 7.12 -8.96 -3.99
N LYS A 8 6.73 -9.58 -2.87
CA LYS A 8 5.34 -9.61 -2.37
C LYS A 8 4.78 -8.20 -2.12
N ALA A 9 5.60 -7.30 -1.54
CA ALA A 9 5.18 -5.92 -1.30
C ALA A 9 4.95 -5.15 -2.61
N GLY A 10 5.85 -5.30 -3.58
CA GLY A 10 5.70 -4.69 -4.91
C GLY A 10 4.43 -5.17 -5.62
N ARG A 11 4.13 -6.47 -5.57
CA ARG A 11 2.89 -7.05 -6.14
C ARG A 11 1.64 -6.46 -5.49
N LYS A 12 1.62 -6.31 -4.17
CA LYS A 12 0.46 -5.78 -3.44
C LYS A 12 0.22 -4.30 -3.74
N VAL A 13 1.28 -3.49 -3.75
CA VAL A 13 1.19 -2.08 -4.16
C VAL A 13 0.72 -1.96 -5.60
N HIS A 14 1.21 -2.81 -6.51
CA HIS A 14 0.77 -2.82 -7.90
C HIS A 14 -0.73 -3.11 -8.05
N ALA A 15 -1.25 -4.11 -7.31
CA ALA A 15 -2.68 -4.43 -7.30
C ALA A 15 -3.54 -3.24 -6.83
N VAL A 16 -3.18 -2.65 -5.68
CA VAL A 16 -3.88 -1.47 -5.14
C VAL A 16 -3.81 -0.28 -6.10
N MET A 17 -2.68 -0.07 -6.77
CA MET A 17 -2.53 0.98 -7.76
C MET A 17 -3.38 0.75 -9.01
N ARG A 18 -3.63 -0.51 -9.40
CA ARG A 18 -4.58 -0.82 -10.49
C ARG A 18 -6.01 -0.46 -10.09
N GLU A 19 -6.43 -0.81 -8.88
CA GLU A 19 -7.75 -0.47 -8.35
C GLU A 19 -7.94 1.06 -8.24
N TYR A 20 -6.90 1.77 -7.80
CA TYR A 20 -6.89 3.22 -7.78
C TYR A 20 -7.05 3.83 -9.18
N LYS A 21 -6.28 3.36 -10.16
CA LYS A 21 -6.39 3.83 -11.56
C LYS A 21 -7.76 3.56 -12.18
N GLN A 22 -8.48 2.56 -11.68
CA GLN A 22 -9.85 2.25 -12.08
C GLN A 22 -10.92 3.04 -11.31
N GLY A 23 -10.54 3.89 -10.34
CA GLY A 23 -11.48 4.63 -9.49
C GLY A 23 -12.24 3.77 -8.46
N LYS A 24 -11.80 2.53 -8.25
CA LYS A 24 -12.49 1.55 -7.38
C LYS A 24 -11.94 1.53 -5.95
N LEU A 25 -10.73 2.06 -5.74
CA LEU A 25 -10.07 2.00 -4.44
C LEU A 25 -10.80 2.87 -3.39
N ARG A 26 -11.12 2.25 -2.25
CA ARG A 26 -11.83 2.87 -1.12
C ARG A 26 -10.95 2.84 0.14
N SER A 27 -11.07 3.86 0.98
CA SER A 27 -10.47 3.89 2.31
C SER A 27 -11.17 2.88 3.22
N GLY A 28 -10.46 2.35 4.23
CA GLY A 28 -10.92 1.27 5.12
C GLY A 28 -12.31 1.47 5.76
N ARG A 29 -12.36 1.88 7.03
CA ARG A 29 -13.65 1.93 7.76
C ARG A 29 -14.64 2.94 7.17
N SER A 30 -14.15 4.05 6.63
CA SER A 30 -14.98 5.14 6.12
C SER A 30 -15.49 4.94 4.69
N ARG A 31 -15.01 3.93 3.95
CA ARG A 31 -15.39 3.63 2.55
C ARG A 31 -15.35 4.83 1.60
N LYS A 32 -14.58 5.88 1.94
CA LYS A 32 -14.43 7.07 1.11
C LYS A 32 -13.58 6.72 -0.11
N PRO A 33 -13.87 7.28 -1.30
CA PRO A 33 -13.00 7.06 -2.45
C PRO A 33 -11.60 7.60 -2.16
N VAL A 34 -10.57 6.88 -2.60
CA VAL A 34 -9.18 7.33 -2.48
C VAL A 34 -8.87 8.31 -3.60
N THR A 35 -8.57 9.55 -3.24
CA THR A 35 -8.34 10.64 -4.20
C THR A 35 -6.87 10.90 -4.47
N SER A 36 -5.96 10.42 -3.62
CA SER A 36 -4.52 10.68 -3.77
C SER A 36 -3.71 9.40 -4.01
N ARG A 37 -2.77 9.50 -4.97
CA ARG A 37 -1.82 8.42 -5.29
C ARG A 37 -0.98 8.02 -4.07
N THR A 38 -0.55 9.00 -3.27
CA THR A 38 0.22 8.75 -2.04
C THR A 38 -0.57 7.91 -1.05
N GLN A 39 -1.87 8.19 -0.87
CA GLN A 39 -2.75 7.39 -0.02
C GLN A 39 -2.93 5.97 -0.56
N ALA A 40 -3.09 5.80 -1.88
CA ALA A 40 -3.15 4.47 -2.50
C ALA A 40 -1.87 3.65 -2.25
N ILE A 41 -0.69 4.27 -2.38
CA ILE A 41 0.59 3.62 -2.06
C ILE A 41 0.65 3.25 -0.57
N ALA A 42 0.22 4.14 0.33
CA ALA A 42 0.20 3.88 1.76
C ALA A 42 -0.72 2.69 2.12
N ILE A 43 -1.88 2.58 1.47
CA ILE A 43 -2.80 1.44 1.61
C ILE A 43 -2.09 0.17 1.13
N GLY A 44 -1.51 0.16 -0.07
CA GLY A 44 -0.78 -1.00 -0.59
C GLY A 44 0.38 -1.45 0.29
N LEU A 45 1.13 -0.52 0.88
CA LEU A 45 2.20 -0.82 1.84
C LEU A 45 1.65 -1.34 3.18
N SER A 46 0.50 -0.84 3.65
CA SER A 46 -0.18 -1.32 4.85
C SER A 46 -0.68 -2.75 4.68
N GLU A 47 -1.32 -3.05 3.55
CA GLU A 47 -1.76 -4.41 3.23
C GLU A 47 -0.57 -5.37 3.06
N ALA A 48 0.50 -4.92 2.41
CA ALA A 48 1.74 -5.69 2.29
C ALA A 48 2.30 -6.09 3.66
N ARG A 49 2.28 -5.18 4.65
CA ARG A 49 2.69 -5.50 6.03
C ARG A 49 1.78 -6.52 6.69
N ARG A 50 0.45 -6.39 6.54
CA ARG A 50 -0.52 -7.33 7.11
C ARG A 50 -0.32 -8.76 6.64
N VAL A 51 0.09 -8.95 5.38
CA VAL A 51 0.38 -10.29 4.81
C VAL A 51 1.82 -10.76 5.04
N GLY A 52 2.58 -10.09 5.90
CA GLY A 52 3.95 -10.47 6.24
C GLY A 52 4.98 -10.23 5.13
N ALA A 53 4.70 -9.37 4.15
CA ALA A 53 5.69 -9.02 3.14
C ALA A 53 6.82 -8.17 3.74
N LYS A 54 8.03 -8.33 3.21
CA LYS A 54 9.19 -7.49 3.59
C LYS A 54 8.93 -6.04 3.21
N VAL A 55 8.59 -5.23 4.21
CA VAL A 55 8.37 -3.78 4.12
C VAL A 55 9.09 -3.13 5.30
N PRO A 56 9.83 -2.02 5.08
CA PRO A 56 10.44 -1.27 6.17
C PRO A 56 9.40 -0.84 7.22
N PRO A 57 9.80 -0.78 8.50
CA PRO A 57 8.94 -0.26 9.55
C PRO A 57 8.55 1.20 9.23
N PRO A 58 7.35 1.64 9.62
CA PRO A 58 7.00 3.05 9.54
C PRO A 58 8.02 3.85 10.37
N LYS A 59 8.36 5.07 9.91
CA LYS A 59 9.17 5.97 10.72
C LYS A 59 8.45 6.20 12.05
N LYS A 60 9.13 5.99 13.18
CA LYS A 60 8.62 6.43 14.48
C LYS A 60 8.40 7.94 14.37
N ARG A 61 7.17 8.39 14.62
CA ARG A 61 6.92 9.81 14.84
C ARG A 61 7.47 10.10 16.23
N ARG A 62 8.43 11.02 16.29
CA ARG A 62 9.00 11.52 17.54
C ARG A 62 8.03 12.53 18.14
#